data_AF-A0A0P7YQ21-F1
#
_entry.id   AF-A0A0P7YQ21-F1
#
_cell.length_a   1.000
_cell.length_b   1.000
_cell.length_c   1.000
_cell.angle_alpha   90.00
_cell.angle_beta   90.00
_cell.angle_gamma   90.00
#
_symmetry.space_group_name_H-M   'P 1'
#
loop_
_entity.id
_entity.type
_entity.pdbx_description
1 polymer ?
#
loop_
_entity_poly.entity_id
_entity_poly.type
_entity_poly.pdbx_seq_one_letter_code
_entity_poly.pdbx_strand_id
1 'polypeptide(L)' 'MTSAQMARKRRTYTIDERLIEALAKMAAASNASANRFLENLLWEKATSDGFIPKNEKPLGETRGGDRTSEATEA' A
#
# COMPACT_ATOMS: atom_id res chain seq x y z
N MET A 1 10.34 -2.61 -19.93
CA MET A 1 11.27 -2.29 -18.82
C MET A 1 10.83 -3.10 -17.62
N THR A 2 11.75 -3.90 -17.08
CA THR A 2 11.51 -4.81 -15.95
C THR A 2 11.15 -4.01 -14.70
N SER A 3 10.13 -4.46 -13.99
CA SER A 3 9.75 -3.98 -12.66
C SER A 3 10.91 -4.18 -11.70
N ALA A 4 11.84 -3.21 -11.66
CA ALA A 4 12.87 -3.14 -10.65
C ALA A 4 12.18 -3.18 -9.29
N GLN A 5 12.53 -4.17 -8.48
CA GLN A 5 12.03 -4.38 -7.12
C GLN A 5 12.29 -3.11 -6.29
N MET A 6 11.35 -2.16 -6.29
CA MET A 6 11.45 -0.98 -5.43
C MET A 6 11.25 -1.43 -3.99
N ALA A 7 12.28 -1.25 -3.16
CA ALA A 7 12.19 -1.52 -1.74
C ALA A 7 11.27 -0.47 -1.07
N ARG A 8 10.36 -0.92 -0.20
CA ARG A 8 9.59 0.01 0.64
C ARG A 8 10.56 0.78 1.54
N LYS A 9 10.58 2.10 1.43
CA LYS A 9 11.38 2.98 2.29
C LYS A 9 10.48 3.66 3.31
N ARG A 10 10.81 3.51 4.60
CA ARG A 10 10.10 4.22 5.67
C ARG A 10 10.47 5.70 5.66
N ARG A 11 9.46 6.58 5.68
CA ARG A 11 9.61 8.03 5.85
C ARG A 11 8.63 8.52 6.92
N THR A 12 9.06 9.45 7.75
CA THR A 12 8.24 10.02 8.82
C THR A 12 7.76 11.41 8.39
N TYR A 13 6.46 11.65 8.54
CA TYR A 13 5.82 12.96 8.32
C TYR A 13 5.10 13.38 9.59
N THR A 14 5.05 14.68 9.85
CA THR A 14 4.20 15.26 10.90
C THR A 14 2.82 15.52 10.31
N ILE A 15 1.78 14.90 10.87
CA ILE A 15 0.40 14.96 10.39
C ILE A 15 -0.50 15.38 11.55
N ASP A 16 -1.56 16.15 11.27
CA ASP A 16 -2.59 16.55 12.25
C ASP A 16 -3.25 15.29 12.88
N GLU A 17 -3.40 15.31 14.20
CA GLU A 17 -3.95 14.19 14.97
C GLU A 17 -5.36 13.79 14.53
N ARG A 18 -6.23 14.75 14.20
CA ARG A 18 -7.60 14.48 13.72
C ARG A 18 -7.59 13.71 12.41
N LEU A 19 -6.58 13.97 11.56
CA LEU A 19 -6.43 13.27 10.29
C LEU A 19 -5.92 11.84 10.51
N ILE A 20 -5.02 11.63 11.48
CA ILE A 20 -4.55 10.29 11.86
C ILE A 20 -5.71 9.44 12.37
N GLU A 21 -6.57 9.99 13.23
CA GLU A 21 -7.76 9.29 13.72
C GLU A 21 -8.76 8.98 12.60
N ALA A 22 -9.02 9.95 11.72
CA ALA A 22 -9.89 9.76 10.56
C ALA A 22 -9.35 8.66 9.64
N LEU A 23 -8.05 8.66 9.36
CA LEU A 23 -7.37 7.66 8.54
C LEU A 23 -7.55 6.25 9.13
N ALA A 24 -7.41 6.10 10.45
CA ALA A 24 -7.63 4.81 11.11
C ALA A 24 -9.07 4.30 10.95
N LYS A 25 -10.07 5.19 11.08
CA LYS A 25 -11.49 4.86 10.86
C LYS A 25 -11.77 4.47 9.41
N MET A 26 -11.23 5.22 8.45
CA MET A 26 -11.37 4.94 7.01
C MET A 26 -10.74 3.60 6.61
N ALA A 27 -9.56 3.30 7.17
CA ALA A 27 -8.86 2.05 6.93
C ALA A 27 -9.63 0.85 7.49
N ALA A 28 -10.17 0.98 8.72
CA ALA A 28 -11.02 -0.04 9.33
C ALA A 28 -12.30 -0.30 8.50
N ALA A 29 -12.97 0.77 8.03
CA ALA A 29 -14.13 0.65 7.15
C ALA A 29 -13.81 -0.06 5.81
N SER A 30 -12.56 0.02 5.36
CA SER A 30 -12.07 -0.62 4.13
C SER A 30 -11.40 -1.97 4.36
N ASN A 31 -11.49 -2.53 5.58
CA ASN A 31 -10.82 -3.76 6.01
C ASN A 31 -9.32 -3.80 5.66
N ALA A 32 -8.64 -2.64 5.77
CA ALA A 32 -7.24 -2.45 5.44
C ALA A 32 -6.47 -1.87 6.63
N SER A 33 -5.15 -2.08 6.67
CA SER A 33 -4.29 -1.36 7.62
C SER A 33 -4.21 0.12 7.25
N ALA A 34 -4.05 1.01 8.25
CA ALA A 34 -3.91 2.45 8.00
C ALA A 34 -2.78 2.77 7.00
N ASN A 35 -1.67 2.04 7.08
CA ASN A 35 -0.56 2.22 6.14
C ASN A 35 -0.92 1.80 4.71
N ARG A 36 -1.60 0.66 4.53
CA ARG A 36 -2.06 0.21 3.20
C ARG A 36 -3.07 1.18 2.61
N PHE A 37 -4.04 1.61 3.43
CA PHE A 37 -5.07 2.54 3.00
C PHE A 37 -4.43 3.86 2.54
N LEU A 38 -3.48 4.39 3.32
CA LEU A 38 -2.75 5.60 2.97
C LEU A 38 -1.93 5.42 1.69
N GLU A 39 -1.22 4.31 1.54
CA GLU A 39 -0.42 4.02 0.34
C GLU A 39 -1.30 3.98 -0.91
N ASN A 40 -2.46 3.32 -0.85
CA ASN A 40 -3.42 3.28 -1.95
C ASN A 40 -3.97 4.68 -2.30
N LEU A 41 -4.36 5.46 -1.29
CA LEU A 41 -4.91 6.81 -1.48
C LEU A 41 -3.87 7.75 -2.10
N LEU A 42 -2.62 7.68 -1.64
CA LEU A 42 -1.52 8.45 -2.22
C LEU A 42 -1.17 7.97 -3.63
N TRP A 43 -1.21 6.66 -3.89
CA TRP A 43 -0.96 6.11 -5.22
C TRP A 43 -1.99 6.58 -6.23
N GLU A 44 -3.28 6.50 -5.87
CA GLU A 44 -4.38 6.97 -6.71
C GLU A 44 -4.25 8.46 -7.01
N LYS A 45 -3.96 9.28 -5.99
CA LYS A 45 -3.74 10.72 -6.18
C LYS A 45 -2.55 11.01 -7.08
N ALA A 46 -1.40 10.38 -6.82
CA ALA A 46 -0.17 10.59 -7.58
C ALA A 46 -0.30 10.13 -9.04
N THR A 47 -1.04 9.05 -9.29
CA THR A 47 -1.34 8.56 -10.64
C THR A 47 -2.31 9.49 -11.37
N SER A 48 -3.33 10.00 -10.66
CA SER A 48 -4.32 10.92 -11.23
C SER A 48 -3.72 12.26 -11.62
N ASP A 49 -2.77 12.74 -10.82
CA ASP A 49 -2.02 13.98 -11.07
C ASP A 49 -0.87 13.81 -12.07
N GLY A 50 -0.58 12.58 -12.50
CA GLY A 50 0.49 12.27 -13.47
C GLY A 50 1.91 12.25 -12.88
N PHE A 51 2.07 12.25 -11.55
CA PHE A 51 3.37 12.06 -10.89
C PHE A 51 3.86 10.62 -10.95
N ILE A 52 2.95 9.65 -11.08
CA ILE A 52 3.25 8.24 -11.32
C ILE A 52 2.65 7.82 -12.67
N PRO A 53 3.40 7.10 -13.53
CA PRO A 53 2.85 6.58 -14.78
C PRO A 53 1.67 5.63 -14.54
N LYS A 54 0.60 5.76 -15.31
CA LYS A 54 -0.63 4.94 -15.19
C LYS A 54 -0.42 3.42 -15.41
N ASN A 55 0.73 3.04 -15.97
CA ASN A 55 1.09 1.65 -16.22
C ASN A 55 1.80 0.99 -15.02
N GLU A 56 2.13 1.76 -13.98
CA GLU A 56 2.74 1.24 -12.77
C GLU A 56 1.66 0.82 -11.77
N LYS A 57 1.91 -0.31 -11.11
CA LYS A 57 1.05 -0.82 -10.03
C LYS A 57 1.74 -0.61 -8.69
N PRO A 58 0.98 -0.29 -7.63
CA PRO A 58 1.55 -0.23 -6.29
C PRO A 58 2.15 -1.59 -5.92
N LEU A 59 3.16 -1.57 -5.05
CA LEU A 59 3.84 -2.79 -4.61
C LEU A 59 2.84 -3.74 -3.95
N GLY A 60 2.79 -4.98 -4.46
CA GLY A 60 1.91 -6.03 -3.93
C GLY A 60 2.04 -6.23 -2.42
N GLU A 61 0.95 -6.62 -1.79
CA GLU A 61 0.85 -6.81 -0.34
C GLU A 61 1.81 -7.92 0.12
N THR A 62 2.72 -7.63 1.05
CA THR A 62 3.70 -8.63 1.54
C THR A 62 3.37 -9.19 2.91
N ARG A 63 2.16 -9.00 3.46
CA ARG A 63 1.76 -9.59 4.74
C ARG A 63 0.26 -9.87 4.80
N GLY A 64 -0.11 -11.15 4.79
CA GLY A 64 -1.43 -11.61 5.23
C GLY A 64 -2.26 -12.42 4.24
N GLY A 65 -1.63 -13.29 3.44
CA GLY A 65 -2.31 -14.41 2.79
C GLY A 65 -1.55 -15.67 3.14
N ASP A 66 -2.24 -16.60 3.80
CA ASP A 66 -1.76 -17.90 4.24
C ASP A 66 -0.92 -18.59 3.15
N ARG A 67 0.40 -18.67 3.34
CA ARG A 67 1.24 -19.63 2.60
C ARG A 67 1.28 -20.89 3.44
N THR A 68 0.16 -21.60 3.52
CA THR A 68 0.27 -23.05 3.68
C THR A 68 0.92 -23.54 2.40
N SER A 69 2.21 -23.82 2.55
CA SER A 69 3.04 -24.49 1.57
C SER A 69 2.44 -25.86 1.28
N GLU A 70 1.79 -26.01 0.12
CA GLU A 70 1.79 -27.31 -0.55
C GLU A 70 2.97 -27.31 -1.54
N ALA A 71 4.15 -27.46 -0.96
CA ALA A 71 5.21 -28.16 -1.65
C ALA A 71 4.88 -29.65 -1.48
N THR A 72 4.40 -30.31 -2.53
CA THR A 72 4.69 -31.73 -2.73
C THR A 72 4.72 -31.99 -4.23
N GLU A 73 5.94 -32.05 -4.75
CA GLU A 73 6.28 -32.80 -5.96
C GLU A 73 5.96 -34.28 -5.71
N ALA A 74 5.23 -34.91 -6.62
CA ALA A 74 5.37 -36.31 -7.03
C ALA A 74 4.65 -36.51 -8.37
#